data_AF-A0A2G9YBX0-F1
#
_entry.id   AF-A0A2G9YBX0-F1
#
_cell.length_a   1.000
_cell.length_b   1.000
_cell.length_c   1.000
_cell.angle_alpha   90.00
_cell.angle_beta   90.00
_cell.angle_gamma   90.00
#
_symmetry.space_group_name_H-M   'P 1'
#
loop_
_entity.id
_entity.type
_entity.pdbx_description
1 polymer ?
#
loop_
_entity_poly.entity_id
_entity_poly.type
_entity_poly.pdbx_seq_one_letter_code
_entity_poly.pdbx_strand_id
1 'polypeptide(L)'
;MDCKNKKIMLSAYRDGELSEEERREIEKHLKACSVCTEELKEIQKLSSLIKEVPEIKTSPQFEDRLKERLNITPELVMLKQLSRTMEEIEKKVTEYQKKAYPEIMTIEDLSFYLQISIETIWASLREIPSFRVGDQLRFRKGSVDEWIGRKETPHLYYHPTPLSFEGRQEELSLYEPRSYVGHSEKSQN
;
A
#
# COMPACT_ATOMS: atom_id res chain seq x y z
N MET A 1 20.00 -3.88 -27.86
CA MET A 1 19.53 -2.68 -27.12
C MET A 1 20.19 -1.47 -27.73
N ASP A 2 19.39 -0.44 -28.00
CA ASP A 2 19.88 0.79 -28.63
C ASP A 2 20.56 1.70 -27.59
N CYS A 3 21.72 2.25 -27.95
CA CYS A 3 22.55 3.09 -27.08
C CYS A 3 21.83 4.39 -26.67
N LYS A 4 20.87 4.85 -27.47
CA LYS A 4 20.11 6.10 -27.22
C LYS A 4 19.36 6.11 -25.88
N ASN A 5 18.88 4.96 -25.40
CA ASN A 5 18.07 4.89 -24.17
C ASN A 5 18.91 4.70 -22.89
N LYS A 6 20.23 4.49 -22.99
CA LYS A 6 21.06 4.14 -21.80
C LYS A 6 21.78 5.31 -21.14
N LYS A 7 21.74 6.53 -21.69
CA LYS A 7 22.42 7.69 -21.08
C LYS A 7 21.93 8.02 -19.66
N ILE A 8 20.62 7.91 -19.42
CA ILE A 8 20.02 8.08 -18.07
C ILE A 8 20.44 6.93 -17.16
N MET A 9 20.46 5.71 -17.69
CA MET A 9 20.83 4.52 -16.91
C MET A 9 22.32 4.45 -16.57
N LEU A 10 23.23 5.07 -17.34
CA LEU A 10 24.65 5.14 -17.00
C LEU A 10 24.92 5.99 -15.75
N SER A 11 24.21 7.11 -15.61
CA SER A 11 24.28 7.94 -14.39
C SER A 11 23.72 7.18 -13.19
N ALA A 12 22.53 6.59 -13.31
CA ALA A 12 21.92 5.78 -12.25
C ALA A 12 22.79 4.55 -11.88
N TYR A 13 23.44 3.92 -12.86
CA TYR A 13 24.39 2.83 -12.64
C TYR A 13 25.61 3.30 -11.81
N ARG A 14 26.16 4.48 -12.12
CA ARG A 14 27.25 5.07 -11.33
C ARG A 14 26.82 5.37 -9.90
N ASP A 15 25.62 5.92 -9.73
CA ASP A 15 25.10 6.36 -8.44
C ASP A 15 24.57 5.19 -7.59
N GLY A 16 24.51 3.98 -8.15
CA GLY A 16 24.08 2.77 -7.45
C GLY A 16 22.56 2.66 -7.28
N GLU A 17 21.80 3.36 -8.11
CA GLU A 17 20.33 3.48 -7.99
C GLU A 17 19.56 2.46 -8.84
N LEU A 18 20.26 1.61 -9.61
CA LEU A 18 19.62 0.57 -10.43
C LEU A 18 19.31 -0.69 -9.61
N SER A 19 18.21 -1.37 -9.96
CA SER A 19 17.93 -2.72 -9.47
C SER A 19 18.96 -3.73 -9.98
N GLU A 20 19.02 -4.91 -9.35
CA GLU A 20 19.96 -5.97 -9.74
C GLU A 20 19.75 -6.44 -11.19
N GLU A 21 18.50 -6.53 -11.64
CA GLU A 21 18.14 -6.89 -13.01
C GLU A 21 18.64 -5.83 -14.02
N GLU A 22 18.36 -4.55 -13.76
CA GLU A 22 18.79 -3.43 -14.60
C GLU A 22 20.31 -3.30 -14.64
N ARG A 23 20.96 -3.49 -13.49
CA ARG A 23 22.41 -3.47 -13.38
C ARG A 23 23.06 -4.54 -14.27
N ARG A 24 22.59 -5.79 -14.19
CA ARG A 24 23.10 -6.90 -15.04
C ARG A 24 22.95 -6.60 -16.52
N GLU A 25 21.83 -5.98 -16.90
CA GLU A 25 21.55 -5.62 -18.28
C GLU A 25 22.47 -4.49 -18.79
N ILE A 26 22.78 -3.51 -17.95
CA ILE A 26 23.76 -2.45 -18.22
C ILE A 26 25.18 -3.04 -18.30
N GLU A 27 25.58 -3.90 -17.36
CA GLU A 27 26.90 -4.54 -17.38
C GLU A 27 27.10 -5.41 -18.64
N LYS A 28 26.07 -6.15 -19.06
CA LYS A 28 26.09 -6.90 -20.33
C LYS A 28 26.26 -5.97 -21.53
N HIS A 29 25.62 -4.81 -21.53
CA HIS A 29 25.75 -3.83 -22.59
C HIS A 29 27.14 -3.18 -22.62
N LEU A 30 27.69 -2.78 -21.46
CA LEU A 30 29.03 -2.19 -21.35
C LEU A 30 30.12 -3.13 -21.88
N LYS A 31 29.99 -4.45 -21.65
CA LYS A 31 30.90 -5.45 -22.21
C LYS A 31 30.89 -5.49 -23.75
N ALA A 32 29.79 -5.09 -24.38
CA ALA A 32 29.59 -5.19 -25.83
C ALA A 32 29.65 -3.83 -26.55
N CYS A 33 29.60 -2.70 -25.84
CA CYS A 33 29.50 -1.37 -26.42
C CYS A 33 30.63 -0.47 -25.92
N SER A 34 31.60 -0.18 -26.80
CA SER A 34 32.71 0.72 -26.51
C SER A 34 32.25 2.17 -26.31
N VAL A 35 31.22 2.62 -27.04
CA VAL A 35 30.68 3.98 -26.94
C VAL A 35 30.14 4.26 -25.54
N CYS A 36 29.25 3.41 -25.03
CA CYS A 36 28.67 3.59 -23.69
C CYS A 36 29.69 3.36 -22.57
N THR A 37 30.72 2.54 -22.82
CA THR A 37 31.84 2.40 -21.88
C THR A 37 32.65 3.69 -21.75
N GLU A 38 32.92 4.36 -22.87
CA GLU A 38 33.63 5.63 -22.86
C GLU A 38 32.79 6.75 -22.24
N GLU A 39 31.49 6.81 -22.53
CA GLU A 39 30.57 7.74 -21.88
C GLU A 39 30.55 7.56 -20.36
N LEU A 40 30.54 6.31 -19.86
CA LEU A 40 30.59 6.04 -18.43
C LEU A 40 31.89 6.55 -17.79
N LYS A 41 33.04 6.40 -18.47
CA LYS A 41 34.33 6.93 -17.98
C LYS A 41 34.31 8.45 -17.88
N GLU A 42 33.74 9.14 -18.87
CA GLU A 42 33.62 10.61 -18.85
C GLU A 42 32.74 11.07 -17.68
N ILE A 43 31.62 10.38 -17.42
CA ILE A 43 30.75 10.66 -16.26
C ILE A 43 31.51 10.44 -14.93
N GLN A 44 32.32 9.38 -14.83
CA GLN A 44 33.14 9.10 -13.64
C GLN A 44 34.21 10.17 -13.44
N LYS A 45 34.90 10.58 -14.51
CA LYS A 45 35.93 11.62 -14.48
C LYS A 45 35.37 12.97 -14.02
N LEU A 46 34.21 13.37 -14.55
CA LEU A 46 33.53 14.60 -14.11
C LEU A 46 33.17 14.54 -12.62
N SER A 47 32.68 13.41 -12.12
CA SER A 47 32.36 13.24 -10.70
C SER A 47 33.59 13.35 -9.80
N SER A 48 34.72 12.79 -10.21
CA SER A 48 35.98 12.91 -9.47
C SER A 48 36.45 14.36 -9.37
N LEU A 49 36.38 15.12 -10.46
CA LEU A 49 36.74 16.54 -10.47
C LEU A 49 35.85 17.39 -9.55
N ILE A 50 34.55 17.06 -9.46
CA ILE A 50 33.63 17.74 -8.52
C ILE A 50 34.00 17.44 -7.07
N LYS A 51 34.46 16.23 -6.74
CA LYS A 51 34.87 15.87 -5.38
C LYS A 51 36.13 16.59 -4.91
N GLU A 52 36.95 17.08 -5.84
CA GLU A 52 38.15 17.86 -5.53
C GLU A 52 37.82 19.32 -5.18
N VAL A 53 36.58 19.76 -5.37
CA VAL A 53 36.14 21.11 -5.00
C VAL A 53 36.12 21.22 -3.46
N PRO A 54 36.78 22.25 -2.88
CA PRO A 54 36.85 22.41 -1.43
C PRO A 54 35.44 22.61 -0.84
N GLU A 55 35.20 21.97 0.30
CA GLU A 55 33.97 22.17 1.05
C GLU A 55 33.84 23.63 1.48
N ILE A 56 32.75 24.27 1.04
CA ILE A 56 32.43 25.64 1.44
C ILE A 56 31.93 25.58 2.88
N LYS A 57 32.72 26.11 3.81
CA LYS A 57 32.25 26.33 5.18
C LYS A 57 31.19 27.42 5.17
N THR A 58 29.96 27.05 5.51
CA THR A 58 28.88 28.01 5.71
C THR A 58 29.12 28.82 6.99
N SER A 59 28.65 30.07 7.03
CA SER A 59 28.69 30.84 8.28
C SER A 59 27.80 30.18 9.33
N PRO A 60 28.09 30.34 10.64
CA PRO A 60 27.27 29.73 11.70
C PRO A 60 25.79 30.12 11.64
N GLN A 61 25.48 31.30 11.08
CA GLN A 61 24.11 31.82 10.95
C GLN A 61 23.47 31.50 9.59
N PHE A 62 24.15 30.75 8.72
CA PHE A 62 23.64 30.45 7.38
C PHE A 62 22.38 29.60 7.44
N GLU A 63 22.36 28.56 8.28
CA GLU A 63 21.19 27.69 8.44
C GLU A 63 19.97 28.46 8.95
N ASP A 64 20.15 29.33 9.94
CA ASP A 64 19.05 30.08 10.53
C ASP A 64 18.44 31.05 9.51
N ARG A 65 19.30 31.78 8.78
CA ARG A 65 18.87 32.69 7.70
C ARG A 65 18.23 31.94 6.53
N LEU A 66 18.69 30.73 6.24
CA LEU A 66 18.12 29.88 5.19
C LEU A 66 16.72 29.38 5.60
N LYS A 67 16.56 28.91 6.84
CA LYS A 67 15.27 28.47 7.41
C LYS A 67 14.25 29.61 7.42
N GLU A 68 14.68 30.81 7.78
CA GLU A 68 13.85 32.03 7.77
C GLU A 68 13.38 32.40 6.35
N ARG A 69 14.28 32.36 5.36
CA ARG A 69 13.94 32.71 3.96
C ARG A 69 13.11 31.64 3.24
N LEU A 70 13.24 30.39 3.63
CA LEU A 70 12.47 29.29 3.04
C LEU A 70 11.04 29.20 3.61
N ASN A 71 10.63 30.10 4.52
CA ASN A 71 9.32 30.09 5.18
C ASN A 71 8.94 28.70 5.73
N ILE A 72 9.92 27.92 6.21
CA ILE A 72 9.64 26.58 6.76
C ILE A 72 9.07 26.80 8.18
N THR A 73 7.77 27.07 8.26
CA THR A 73 7.06 27.03 9.53
C THR A 73 7.08 25.60 10.10
N PRO A 74 6.92 25.40 11.41
CA PRO A 74 6.77 24.06 12.01
C PRO A 74 5.66 23.24 11.32
N GLU A 75 4.61 23.89 10.81
CA GLU A 75 3.55 23.27 10.03
C GLU A 75 4.03 22.72 8.68
N LEU A 76 5.01 23.34 8.01
CA LEU A 76 5.61 22.81 6.78
C LEU A 76 6.50 21.59 7.02
N VAL A 77 7.11 21.47 8.20
CA VAL A 77 7.85 20.26 8.62
C VAL A 77 6.88 19.11 8.90
N MET A 78 5.76 19.41 9.56
CA MET A 78 4.65 18.47 9.77
C MET A 78 4.03 18.02 8.43
N LEU A 79 3.85 18.93 7.46
CA LEU A 79 3.33 18.60 6.12
C LEU A 79 4.27 17.70 5.32
N LYS A 80 5.59 17.81 5.49
CA LYS A 80 6.57 16.87 4.88
C LYS A 80 6.58 15.49 5.55
N GLN A 81 6.33 15.43 6.86
CA GLN A 81 6.15 14.15 7.55
C GLN A 81 4.83 13.50 7.14
N LEU A 82 3.77 14.28 6.97
CA LEU A 82 2.48 13.86 6.44
C LEU A 82 2.57 13.41 4.98
N SER A 83 3.33 14.07 4.11
CA SER A 83 3.50 13.63 2.72
C SER A 83 4.23 12.28 2.63
N ARG A 84 5.23 12.06 3.49
CA ARG A 84 5.98 10.79 3.55
C ARG A 84 5.13 9.66 4.13
N THR A 85 4.36 9.92 5.18
CA THR A 85 3.43 8.93 5.71
C THR A 85 2.26 8.68 4.75
N MET A 86 1.78 9.70 4.02
CA MET A 86 0.80 9.54 2.95
C MET A 86 1.34 8.68 1.81
N GLU A 87 2.58 8.89 1.37
CA GLU A 87 3.20 8.10 0.30
C GLU A 87 3.46 6.65 0.75
N GLU A 88 3.84 6.44 2.01
CA GLU A 88 3.97 5.11 2.64
C GLU A 88 2.61 4.43 2.85
N ILE A 89 1.57 5.19 3.22
CA ILE A 89 0.19 4.72 3.34
C ILE A 89 -0.37 4.41 1.94
N GLU A 90 -0.17 5.25 0.94
CA GLU A 90 -0.58 5.01 -0.45
C GLU A 90 0.12 3.77 -1.00
N LYS A 91 1.42 3.58 -0.73
CA LYS A 91 2.12 2.33 -1.08
C LYS A 91 1.53 1.12 -0.37
N LYS A 92 1.28 1.19 0.94
CA LYS A 92 0.67 0.09 1.70
C LYS A 92 -0.79 -0.16 1.31
N VAL A 93 -1.57 0.87 1.01
CA VAL A 93 -2.93 0.78 0.50
C VAL A 93 -2.90 0.17 -0.90
N THR A 94 -1.96 0.55 -1.76
CA THR A 94 -1.76 -0.06 -3.08
C THR A 94 -1.28 -1.52 -2.97
N GLU A 95 -0.46 -1.85 -1.97
CA GLU A 95 -0.01 -3.22 -1.65
C GLU A 95 -1.15 -4.09 -1.10
N TYR A 96 -1.99 -3.55 -0.20
CA TYR A 96 -3.21 -4.20 0.29
C TYR A 96 -4.28 -4.30 -0.82
N GLN A 97 -4.43 -3.29 -1.67
CA GLN A 97 -5.34 -3.28 -2.82
C GLN A 97 -4.81 -4.16 -3.98
N LYS A 98 -3.50 -4.45 -4.06
CA LYS A 98 -2.93 -5.47 -4.94
C LYS A 98 -3.29 -6.91 -4.51
N LYS A 99 -4.02 -7.07 -3.41
CA LYS A 99 -4.73 -8.29 -3.04
C LYS A 99 -6.25 -8.18 -3.31
N ALA A 100 -6.67 -7.29 -4.21
CA ALA A 100 -8.02 -7.32 -4.75
C ALA A 100 -8.11 -8.48 -5.75
N TYR A 101 -8.65 -9.61 -5.30
CA TYR A 101 -8.95 -10.73 -6.17
C TYR A 101 -9.92 -10.26 -7.27
N PRO A 102 -9.68 -10.64 -8.53
CA PRO A 102 -10.52 -10.22 -9.64
C PRO A 102 -11.97 -10.69 -9.41
N GLU A 103 -12.93 -9.94 -9.95
CA GLU A 103 -14.36 -10.27 -9.85
C GLU A 103 -14.67 -11.68 -10.39
N ILE A 104 -13.87 -12.13 -11.36
CA ILE A 104 -13.86 -13.49 -11.90
C ILE A 104 -12.47 -14.09 -11.68
N MET A 105 -12.38 -15.10 -10.83
CA MET A 105 -11.16 -15.79 -10.41
C MET A 105 -10.92 -17.07 -11.23
N THR A 106 -9.64 -17.38 -11.44
CA THR A 106 -9.15 -18.70 -11.86
C THR A 106 -9.11 -19.68 -10.68
N ILE A 107 -8.74 -20.94 -10.92
CA ILE A 107 -8.59 -21.91 -9.83
C ILE A 107 -7.37 -21.59 -8.96
N GLU A 108 -6.31 -21.03 -9.55
CA GLU A 108 -5.13 -20.54 -8.85
C GLU A 108 -5.50 -19.35 -7.95
N ASP A 109 -6.23 -18.37 -8.49
CA ASP A 109 -6.73 -17.22 -7.72
C ASP A 109 -7.59 -17.68 -6.55
N LEU A 110 -8.47 -18.68 -6.77
CA LEU A 110 -9.33 -19.23 -5.73
C LEU A 110 -8.52 -19.97 -4.64
N SER A 111 -7.45 -20.68 -5.01
CA SER A 111 -6.52 -21.31 -4.06
C SER A 111 -5.87 -20.28 -3.16
N PHE A 112 -5.40 -19.18 -3.74
CA PHE A 112 -4.89 -18.06 -2.96
C PHE A 112 -5.97 -17.35 -2.15
N TYR A 113 -7.21 -17.31 -2.64
CA TYR A 113 -8.34 -16.64 -1.99
C TYR A 113 -8.77 -17.36 -0.72
N LEU A 114 -9.06 -18.66 -0.85
CA LEU A 114 -9.51 -19.52 0.24
C LEU A 114 -8.36 -20.01 1.12
N GLN A 115 -7.11 -19.78 0.71
CA GLN A 115 -5.89 -20.25 1.38
C GLN A 115 -5.84 -21.78 1.57
N ILE A 116 -6.29 -22.52 0.56
CA ILE A 116 -6.26 -23.99 0.52
C ILE A 116 -5.63 -24.48 -0.79
N SER A 117 -5.14 -25.72 -0.82
CA SER A 117 -4.48 -26.26 -2.02
C SER A 117 -5.48 -26.45 -3.18
N ILE A 118 -4.97 -26.39 -4.41
CA ILE A 118 -5.76 -26.61 -5.62
C ILE A 118 -6.43 -27.99 -5.60
N GLU A 119 -5.75 -29.02 -5.09
CA GLU A 119 -6.29 -30.39 -4.94
C GLU A 119 -7.49 -30.42 -3.98
N THR A 120 -7.43 -29.64 -2.91
CA THR A 120 -8.53 -29.50 -1.95
C THR A 120 -9.74 -28.82 -2.59
N ILE A 121 -9.49 -27.83 -3.45
CA ILE A 121 -10.53 -27.18 -4.26
C ILE A 121 -11.18 -28.18 -5.22
N TRP A 122 -10.39 -28.98 -5.93
CA TRP A 122 -10.94 -30.01 -6.83
C TRP A 122 -11.81 -31.03 -6.09
N ALA A 123 -11.38 -31.47 -4.91
CA ALA A 123 -12.16 -32.38 -4.07
C ALA A 123 -13.50 -31.75 -3.62
N SER A 124 -13.52 -30.42 -3.46
CA SER A 124 -14.67 -29.66 -2.95
C SER A 124 -15.45 -28.93 -4.05
N LEU A 125 -15.14 -29.16 -5.33
CA LEU A 125 -15.68 -28.39 -6.45
C LEU A 125 -17.21 -28.52 -6.60
N ARG A 126 -17.79 -29.60 -6.07
CA ARG A 126 -19.24 -29.81 -6.07
C ARG A 126 -20.00 -28.78 -5.22
N GLU A 127 -19.33 -28.22 -4.21
CA GLU A 127 -19.95 -27.28 -3.27
C GLU A 127 -19.63 -25.82 -3.61
N ILE A 128 -18.47 -25.56 -4.21
CA ILE A 128 -17.99 -24.21 -4.51
C ILE A 128 -18.68 -23.68 -5.77
N PRO A 129 -19.37 -22.51 -5.72
CA PRO A 129 -20.02 -21.92 -6.88
C PRO A 129 -19.02 -21.65 -8.02
N SER A 130 -19.24 -22.26 -9.17
CA SER A 130 -18.35 -22.15 -10.34
C SER A 130 -19.13 -22.13 -11.64
N PHE A 131 -18.51 -21.59 -12.69
CA PHE A 131 -19.03 -21.61 -14.06
C PHE A 131 -17.89 -21.89 -15.05
N ARG A 132 -18.24 -22.33 -16.26
CA ARG A 132 -17.24 -22.63 -17.31
C ARG A 132 -17.24 -21.54 -18.37
N VAL A 133 -16.03 -21.19 -18.81
CA VAL A 133 -15.80 -20.35 -20.00
C VAL A 133 -14.84 -21.13 -20.90
N GLY A 134 -15.39 -21.76 -21.95
CA GLY A 134 -14.68 -22.80 -22.70
C GLY A 134 -14.31 -23.98 -21.79
N ASP A 135 -13.05 -24.41 -21.86
CA ASP A 135 -12.52 -25.51 -21.04
C ASP A 135 -12.03 -25.07 -19.65
N GLN A 136 -12.15 -23.79 -19.31
CA GLN A 136 -11.62 -23.25 -18.07
C GLN A 136 -12.71 -22.99 -17.04
N LEU A 137 -12.44 -23.36 -15.78
CA LEU A 137 -13.29 -23.01 -14.65
C LEU A 137 -13.06 -21.56 -14.22
N ARG A 138 -14.14 -20.94 -13.77
CA ARG A 138 -14.19 -19.57 -13.28
C ARG A 138 -15.07 -19.49 -12.04
N PHE A 139 -14.68 -18.59 -11.15
CA PHE A 139 -15.33 -18.39 -9.85
C PHE A 139 -15.61 -16.90 -9.67
N ARG A 140 -16.88 -16.54 -9.47
CA ARG A 140 -17.22 -15.14 -9.17
C ARG A 140 -16.92 -14.88 -7.71
N LYS A 141 -16.14 -13.84 -7.41
CA LYS A 141 -15.77 -13.50 -6.02
C LYS A 141 -17.00 -13.36 -5.12
N GLY A 142 -17.99 -12.56 -5.52
CA GLY A 142 -19.22 -12.37 -4.72
C GLY A 142 -19.98 -13.67 -4.44
N SER A 143 -20.04 -14.60 -5.40
CA SER A 143 -20.71 -15.90 -5.19
C SER A 143 -19.93 -16.82 -4.25
N VAL A 144 -18.59 -16.78 -4.31
CA VAL A 144 -17.73 -17.49 -3.37
C VAL A 144 -17.88 -16.92 -1.97
N ASP A 145 -17.95 -15.59 -1.82
CA ASP A 145 -18.15 -14.92 -0.53
C ASP A 145 -19.46 -15.31 0.14
N GLU A 146 -20.56 -15.30 -0.62
CA GLU A 146 -21.86 -15.78 -0.13
C GLU A 146 -21.81 -17.25 0.30
N TRP A 147 -21.07 -18.09 -0.42
CA TRP A 147 -20.90 -19.50 -0.07
C TRP A 147 -20.11 -19.69 1.23
N ILE A 148 -19.04 -18.91 1.44
CA ILE A 148 -18.30 -18.88 2.71
C ILE A 148 -19.25 -18.51 3.86
N GLY A 149 -20.02 -17.43 3.71
CA GLY A 149 -20.96 -16.97 4.74
C GLY A 149 -22.06 -17.99 5.08
N ARG A 150 -22.47 -18.87 4.15
CA ARG A 150 -23.40 -19.98 4.45
C ARG A 150 -22.75 -21.14 5.19
N LYS A 151 -21.44 -21.34 5.02
CA LYS A 151 -20.65 -22.41 5.66
C LYS A 151 -20.13 -21.98 7.04
N GLU A 152 -20.03 -20.68 7.30
CA GLU A 152 -19.75 -20.14 8.63
C GLU A 152 -20.81 -20.62 9.62
N THR A 153 -20.38 -21.42 10.60
CA THR A 153 -21.22 -21.68 11.76
C THR A 153 -21.34 -20.37 12.53
N PRO A 154 -22.56 -19.93 12.92
CA PRO A 154 -22.68 -18.81 13.82
C PRO A 154 -21.84 -19.14 15.05
N HIS A 155 -20.76 -18.40 15.27
CA HIS A 155 -20.03 -18.48 16.51
C HIS A 155 -21.08 -18.26 17.61
N LEU A 156 -21.39 -19.29 18.39
CA LEU A 156 -21.98 -19.11 19.70
C LEU A 156 -20.96 -18.24 20.43
N TYR A 157 -21.21 -16.92 20.40
CA TYR A 157 -20.35 -15.95 21.02
C TYR A 157 -20.09 -16.43 22.44
N TYR A 158 -18.82 -16.65 22.75
CA TYR A 158 -18.36 -16.71 24.11
C TYR A 158 -18.81 -15.40 24.77
N HIS A 159 -19.90 -15.44 25.54
CA HIS A 159 -20.21 -14.39 26.49
C HIS A 159 -19.22 -14.62 27.63
N PRO A 160 -18.20 -13.75 27.83
CA PRO A 160 -17.42 -13.85 29.05
C PRO A 160 -18.41 -13.62 30.18
N THR A 161 -18.60 -14.63 31.04
CA THR A 161 -19.35 -14.47 32.28
C THR A 161 -18.77 -13.23 32.98
N PRO A 162 -19.56 -12.19 33.26
CA PRO A 162 -19.05 -11.05 34.01
C PRO A 162 -18.50 -11.61 35.33
N LEU A 163 -17.20 -11.41 35.57
CA LEU A 163 -16.60 -11.69 36.87
C LEU A 163 -17.49 -11.00 37.90
N SER A 164 -18.11 -11.80 38.77
CA SER A 164 -18.98 -11.36 39.84
C SER A 164 -18.24 -10.36 40.70
N PHE A 165 -18.48 -9.07 40.46
CA PHE A 165 -18.14 -8.01 41.38
C PHE A 165 -19.22 -8.03 42.46
N GLU A 166 -18.96 -8.77 43.54
CA GLU A 166 -19.72 -8.66 44.77
C GLU A 166 -19.65 -7.21 45.25
N GLY A 167 -20.76 -6.47 45.13
CA GLY A 167 -20.70 -5.05 45.46
C GLY A 167 -21.95 -4.21 45.26
N ARG A 168 -23.09 -4.67 45.79
CA ARG A 168 -24.22 -3.84 46.28
C ARG A 168 -25.19 -3.22 45.26
N GLN A 169 -26.47 -3.49 45.52
CA GLN A 169 -27.70 -3.04 44.86
C GLN A 169 -27.89 -1.52 44.94
N GLU A 170 -28.58 -0.93 43.96
CA GLU A 170 -29.88 -0.29 44.19
C GLU A 170 -30.59 0.08 42.88
N GLU A 171 -31.91 0.13 43.00
CA GLU A 171 -32.95 0.20 41.98
C GLU A 171 -32.77 1.33 40.96
N LEU A 172 -33.20 1.09 39.72
CA LEU A 172 -33.93 2.08 38.91
C LEU A 172 -34.61 1.38 37.73
N SER A 173 -35.54 0.49 38.09
CA SER A 173 -36.75 0.26 37.29
C SER A 173 -37.59 1.53 37.39
N LEU A 174 -37.75 2.23 36.27
CA LEU A 174 -38.86 3.13 35.89
C LEU A 174 -38.30 4.29 35.07
N TYR A 175 -38.24 4.14 33.75
CA TYR A 175 -38.46 5.27 32.85
C TYR A 175 -38.98 4.75 31.51
N GLU A 176 -40.30 4.82 31.34
CA GLU A 176 -40.95 4.70 30.04
C GLU A 176 -40.51 5.86 29.12
N PRO A 177 -40.33 5.63 27.81
CA PRO A 177 -39.94 6.70 26.90
C PRO A 177 -41.08 7.70 26.70
N ARG A 178 -40.90 8.93 27.21
CA ARG A 178 -41.72 10.09 26.82
C ARG A 178 -41.47 10.41 25.34
N SER A 179 -42.53 10.31 24.55
CA SER A 179 -42.63 10.82 23.19
C SER A 179 -42.33 12.32 23.13
N TYR A 180 -41.35 12.71 22.32
CA TYR A 180 -41.01 14.11 22.07
C TYR A 180 -42.04 14.73 21.12
N VAL A 181 -42.63 15.84 21.53
CA VAL A 181 -43.61 16.65 20.79
C VAL A 181 -42.87 17.68 19.94
N GLY A 182 -43.04 17.62 18.62
CA GLY A 182 -42.66 18.70 17.71
C GLY A 182 -43.84 19.62 17.46
N HIS A 183 -43.89 20.78 18.15
CA HIS A 183 -44.85 21.84 17.87
C HIS A 183 -44.49 22.58 16.57
N SER A 184 -45.44 22.62 15.64
CA SER A 184 -45.49 23.55 14.54
C SER A 184 -46.12 24.87 15.02
N GLU A 185 -45.37 25.95 15.01
CA GLU A 185 -45.91 27.31 14.98
C GLU A 185 -45.43 27.99 13.69
N LYS A 186 -46.38 28.23 12.77
CA LYS A 186 -46.28 29.31 11.78
C LYS A 186 -47.49 30.21 11.96
N SER A 187 -47.16 31.44 12.33
CA SER A 187 -47.99 32.62 12.47
C SER A 187 -48.67 33.05 11.16
N GLN A 188 -49.84 33.70 11.32
CA GLN A 188 -50.32 34.92 10.63
C GLN A 188 -50.31 34.86 9.08
N ASN A 189 -51.44 34.93 8.37
CA ASN A 189 -52.51 35.91 8.43
C ASN A 189 -53.69 35.41 7.57
#